data_AF-A0A2S7FE31-F1
#
_entry.id   AF-A0A2S7FE31-F1
#
_cell.length_a   1.000
_cell.length_b   1.000
_cell.length_c   1.000
_cell.angle_alpha   90.00
_cell.angle_beta   90.00
_cell.angle_gamma   90.00
#
_symmetry.space_group_name_H-M   'P 1'
#
loop_
_entity.id
_entity.type
_entity.pdbx_description
1 polymer ?
#
loop_
_entity_poly.entity_id
_entity_poly.type
_entity_poly.pdbx_seq_one_letter_code
_entity_poly.pdbx_strand_id
1 'polypeptide(L)'
;MKKRKIDEQAELLLNEFKEMYEPKNKIIDEIILKEQNELSKGEIPQVVLQHLVGAIYRIIFIEKVTIGDRAGEILKEMDRLSRSNGYFLNFFYRL
;
A
#
# COMPACT_ATOMS: atom_id res chain seq x y z
N MET A 1 -9.46 3.72 -16.04
CA MET A 1 -8.67 4.46 -15.04
C MET A 1 -7.29 4.73 -15.65
N LYS A 2 -6.86 5.99 -15.81
CA LYS A 2 -5.56 6.31 -16.42
C LYS A 2 -4.43 5.91 -15.45
N LYS A 3 -3.32 5.34 -15.94
CA LYS A 3 -2.17 4.87 -15.14
C LYS A 3 -1.69 5.89 -14.08
N ARG A 4 -1.50 7.16 -14.45
CA ARG A 4 -1.09 8.24 -13.51
C ARG A 4 -1.99 8.36 -12.28
N LYS A 5 -3.30 8.10 -12.43
CA LYS A 5 -4.26 8.17 -11.32
C LYS A 5 -4.04 7.07 -10.28
N ILE A 6 -3.47 5.93 -10.67
CA ILE A 6 -3.20 4.79 -9.77
C ILE A 6 -1.93 5.05 -8.98
N ASP A 7 -0.88 5.52 -9.66
CA ASP A 7 0.40 5.85 -9.05
C ASP A 7 0.21 6.91 -7.95
N GLU A 8 -0.46 8.03 -8.28
CA GLU A 8 -0.78 9.11 -7.33
C GLU A 8 -1.63 8.63 -6.15
N GLN A 9 -2.61 7.75 -6.40
CA GLN A 9 -3.49 7.23 -5.36
C GLN A 9 -2.76 6.28 -4.41
N ALA A 10 -1.82 5.48 -4.93
CA ALA A 10 -1.00 4.60 -4.10
C ALA A 10 -0.08 5.41 -3.19
N GLU A 11 0.58 6.44 -3.72
CA GLU A 11 1.43 7.34 -2.92
C GLU A 11 0.64 8.08 -1.84
N LEU A 12 -0.55 8.61 -2.19
CA LEU A 12 -1.42 9.29 -1.24
C LEU A 12 -1.79 8.37 -0.07
N LEU A 13 -2.30 7.16 -0.36
CA LEU A 13 -2.69 6.21 0.67
C LEU A 13 -1.50 5.85 1.56
N LEU A 14 -0.31 5.61 0.98
CA LEU A 14 0.90 5.27 1.72
C LEU A 14 1.31 6.38 2.71
N ASN A 15 1.24 7.63 2.28
CA ASN A 15 1.53 8.78 3.13
C ASN A 15 0.48 8.94 4.24
N GLU A 16 -0.81 8.83 3.90
CA GLU A 16 -1.90 8.88 4.89
C GLU A 16 -1.74 7.78 5.94
N PHE A 17 -1.45 6.55 5.52
CA PHE A 17 -1.23 5.44 6.46
C PHE A 17 -0.06 5.73 7.40
N LYS A 18 1.07 6.18 6.85
CA LYS A 18 2.29 6.52 7.61
C LYS A 18 2.02 7.57 8.68
N GLU A 19 1.27 8.61 8.35
CA GLU A 19 0.90 9.66 9.30
C GLU A 19 -0.04 9.12 10.39
N MET A 20 -1.05 8.34 9.99
CA MET A 20 -2.18 7.99 10.84
C MET A 20 -1.95 6.79 11.76
N TYR A 21 -1.09 5.84 11.40
CA TYR A 21 -0.98 4.60 12.17
C TYR A 21 -0.31 4.84 13.53
N GLU A 22 -0.92 4.32 14.59
CA GLU A 22 -0.42 4.42 15.97
C GLU A 22 -0.78 3.14 16.75
N PRO A 23 0.06 2.70 17.70
CA PRO A 23 1.37 3.24 18.05
C PRO A 23 2.40 3.03 16.93
N LYS A 24 3.35 3.97 16.79
CA LYS A 24 4.47 3.80 15.85
C LYS A 24 5.27 2.53 16.12
N ASN A 25 5.67 1.84 15.06
CA ASN A 25 6.38 0.56 15.12
C ASN A 25 7.49 0.55 14.06
N LYS A 26 8.73 0.27 14.50
CA LYS A 26 9.92 0.29 13.64
C LYS A 26 9.84 -0.65 12.44
N ILE A 27 9.26 -1.84 12.60
CA ILE A 27 9.13 -2.82 11.53
C ILE A 27 8.13 -2.33 10.48
N ILE A 28 7.04 -1.70 10.93
CA ILE A 28 6.07 -1.06 10.03
C ILE A 28 6.71 0.12 9.30
N ASP A 29 7.51 0.95 9.99
CA ASP A 29 8.24 2.06 9.36
C ASP A 29 9.21 1.57 8.27
N GLU A 30 9.95 0.49 8.52
CA GLU A 30 10.85 -0.12 7.55
C GLU A 30 10.10 -0.64 6.31
N ILE A 31 8.94 -1.27 6.51
CA ILE A 31 8.07 -1.71 5.41
C ILE A 31 7.60 -0.51 4.60
N ILE A 32 7.07 0.53 5.24
CA ILE A 32 6.61 1.74 4.55
C ILE A 32 7.73 2.35 3.72
N LEU A 33 8.92 2.52 4.32
CA LEU A 33 10.08 3.09 3.63
C LEU A 33 10.50 2.26 2.42
N LYS A 34 10.55 0.94 2.57
CA LYS A 34 10.87 0.01 1.48
C LYS A 34 9.89 0.17 0.32
N GLU A 35 8.59 0.12 0.60
CA GLU A 35 7.56 0.14 -0.44
C GLU A 35 7.42 1.54 -1.08
N GLN A 36 7.68 2.63 -0.34
CA GLN A 36 7.84 3.99 -0.91
C GLN A 36 8.98 4.04 -1.93
N ASN A 37 10.11 3.40 -1.63
CA ASN A 37 11.23 3.33 -2.57
C ASN A 37 10.86 2.53 -3.82
N GLU A 38 10.10 1.43 -3.70
CA GLU A 38 9.66 0.66 -4.87
C GLU A 38 8.71 1.47 -5.78
N LEU A 39 7.76 2.23 -5.21
CA LEU A 39 6.95 3.17 -6.01
C LEU A 39 7.82 4.18 -6.76
N SER A 40 8.84 4.75 -6.11
CA SER A 40 9.73 5.74 -6.74
C SER A 40 10.54 5.17 -7.92
N LYS A 41 10.77 3.86 -7.95
CA LYS A 41 11.43 3.15 -9.07
C LYS A 41 10.49 2.88 -10.24
N GLY A 42 9.20 3.19 -10.09
CA GLY A 42 8.17 2.94 -11.11
C GLY A 42 7.65 1.51 -11.12
N GLU A 43 7.81 0.77 -10.00
CA GLU A 43 7.16 -0.52 -9.81
C GLU A 43 5.64 -0.41 -9.88
N ILE A 44 4.99 -1.53 -10.19
CA ILE A 44 3.54 -1.57 -10.36
C ILE A 44 2.86 -1.27 -9.02
N PRO A 45 2.09 -0.17 -8.87
CA PRO A 45 1.58 0.23 -7.56
C PRO A 45 0.70 -0.83 -6.90
N GLN A 46 -0.06 -1.59 -7.69
CA GLN A 46 -0.86 -2.70 -7.17
C GLN A 46 -0.02 -3.77 -6.49
N VAL A 47 1.14 -4.12 -7.07
CA VAL A 47 2.05 -5.13 -6.51
C VAL A 47 2.69 -4.60 -5.23
N VAL A 48 3.12 -3.34 -5.24
CA VAL A 48 3.70 -2.67 -4.08
C VAL A 48 2.70 -2.62 -2.92
N LEU A 49 1.46 -2.18 -3.16
CA LEU A 49 0.43 -2.16 -2.14
C LEU A 49 0.06 -3.56 -1.63
N GLN A 50 0.06 -4.57 -2.51
CA GLN A 50 -0.19 -5.96 -2.10
C GLN A 50 0.89 -6.46 -1.12
N HIS A 51 2.16 -6.17 -1.40
CA HIS A 51 3.28 -6.53 -0.51
C HIS A 51 3.18 -5.81 0.84
N LEU A 52 2.91 -4.49 0.82
CA LEU A 52 2.75 -3.69 2.02
C LEU A 52 1.61 -4.22 2.92
N VAL A 53 0.42 -4.39 2.33
CA VAL A 53 -0.77 -4.86 3.06
C VAL A 53 -0.52 -6.25 3.65
N GLY A 54 0.05 -7.16 2.86
CA GLY A 54 0.38 -8.50 3.32
C GLY A 54 1.39 -8.51 4.48
N ALA A 55 2.40 -7.65 4.43
CA ALA A 55 3.40 -7.53 5.49
C ALA A 55 2.80 -6.96 6.78
N ILE A 56 1.99 -5.90 6.69
CA ILE A 56 1.34 -5.28 7.85
C ILE A 56 0.35 -6.23 8.51
N TYR A 57 -0.48 -6.95 7.74
CA TYR A 57 -1.38 -7.96 8.31
C TYR A 57 -0.63 -9.07 9.05
N ARG A 58 0.52 -9.51 8.52
CA ARG A 58 1.36 -10.51 9.21
C ARG A 58 1.89 -9.98 10.55
N ILE A 59 2.35 -8.73 10.59
CA ILE A 59 2.82 -8.11 11.83
C ILE A 59 1.71 -8.00 12.86
N ILE A 60 0.54 -7.47 12.47
CA ILE A 60 -0.63 -7.38 13.35
C ILE A 60 -0.99 -8.76 13.92
N PHE A 61 -0.97 -9.78 13.07
CA PHE A 61 -1.38 -11.12 13.48
C PHE A 61 -0.35 -11.83 14.37
N ILE A 62 0.93 -11.81 14.00
CA ILE A 62 2.02 -12.54 14.66
C ILE A 62 2.51 -11.79 15.89
N GLU A 63 2.79 -10.49 15.76
CA GLU A 63 3.38 -9.67 16.81
C GLU A 63 2.33 -8.99 17.70
N LYS A 64 1.03 -9.16 17.39
CA LYS A 64 -0.09 -8.55 18.13
C LYS A 64 0.00 -7.03 18.22
N VAL A 65 0.59 -6.41 17.20
CA VAL A 65 0.68 -4.95 17.06
C VAL A 65 -0.68 -4.39 16.64
N THR A 66 -1.05 -3.25 17.19
CA THR A 66 -2.20 -2.45 16.73
C THR A 66 -1.72 -1.29 15.88
N ILE A 67 -2.57 -0.85 14.94
CA ILE A 67 -2.28 0.27 14.04
C ILE A 67 -3.31 1.41 14.18
N GLY A 68 -4.34 1.21 15.00
CA GLY A 68 -5.46 2.13 15.16
C GLY A 68 -6.51 2.03 14.06
N ASP A 69 -7.76 2.38 14.40
CA ASP A 69 -8.93 2.16 13.52
C ASP A 69 -8.83 2.92 12.20
N ARG A 70 -8.39 4.18 12.24
CA ARG A 70 -8.27 5.02 11.03
C ARG A 70 -7.23 4.46 10.05
N ALA A 71 -6.08 4.02 10.55
CA ALA A 71 -5.08 3.37 9.70
C ALA A 71 -5.57 2.01 9.19
N GLY A 72 -6.38 1.31 9.98
CA GLY A 72 -7.09 0.10 9.55
C GLY A 72 -8.00 0.32 8.34
N GLU A 73 -8.73 1.44 8.30
CA GLU A 73 -9.55 1.80 7.13
C GLU A 73 -8.70 2.15 5.91
N ILE A 74 -7.62 2.92 6.09
CA ILE A 74 -6.67 3.22 4.99
C ILE A 74 -6.05 1.92 4.44
N LEU A 75 -5.66 0.99 5.31
CA LEU A 75 -5.12 -0.31 4.92
C LEU A 75 -6.12 -1.15 4.09
N LYS A 76 -7.42 -1.06 4.40
CA LYS A 76 -8.48 -1.70 3.59
C LYS A 76 -8.59 -1.05 2.21
N GLU A 77 -8.47 0.28 2.11
CA GLU A 77 -8.48 0.95 0.80
C GLU A 77 -7.25 0.58 -0.04
N MET A 78 -6.07 0.47 0.58
CA MET A 78 -4.87 -0.07 -0.08
C MET A 78 -5.09 -1.49 -0.59
N ASP A 79 -5.68 -2.37 0.22
CA ASP A 79 -5.99 -3.76 -0.17
C ASP A 79 -6.93 -3.79 -1.38
N ARG A 80 -7.96 -2.93 -1.40
CA ARG A 80 -8.86 -2.79 -2.56
C ARG A 80 -8.13 -2.29 -3.79
N LEU A 81 -7.29 -1.26 -3.66
CA LEU A 81 -6.53 -0.72 -4.78
C LEU A 81 -5.53 -1.75 -5.33
N SER A 82 -4.89 -2.53 -4.46
CA SER A 82 -3.95 -3.60 -4.83
C SER A 82 -4.60 -4.68 -5.70
N ARG A 83 -5.89 -4.95 -5.48
CA ARG A 83 -6.67 -5.94 -6.24
C ARG A 83 -7.39 -5.35 -7.45
N SER A 84 -7.25 -4.05 -7.69
CA SER A 84 -7.93 -3.39 -8.80
C SER A 84 -7.29 -3.77 -10.14
N ASN A 85 -8.12 -4.07 -11.15
CA ASN A 85 -7.67 -4.40 -12.51
C ASN A 85 -7.06 -3.21 -13.28
N GLY A 86 -6.75 -2.10 -12.61
CA GLY A 86 -6.30 -0.86 -13.26
C GLY A 86 -5.01 -1.00 -14.07
N TYR A 87 -4.10 -1.89 -13.66
CA TYR A 87 -2.88 -2.18 -14.41
C TYR A 87 -3.08 -3.27 -15.47
N PHE A 88 -3.80 -4.34 -15.14
CA PHE A 88 -4.10 -5.43 -16.07
C PHE A 88 -4.88 -4.97 -17.30
N LEU A 89 -5.89 -4.10 -17.16
CA LEU A 89 -6.57 -3.52 -18.33
C LEU A 89 -5.58 -2.74 -19.22
N ASN A 90 -4.74 -1.88 -18.66
CA ASN A 90 -3.80 -1.07 -19.45
C ASN A 90 -2.70 -1.92 -20.13
N PHE A 91 -2.37 -3.10 -19.60
CA PHE A 91 -1.39 -4.01 -20.21
C PHE A 91 -1.95 -4.69 -21.47
N PHE A 92 -3.21 -5.12 -21.46
CA PHE A 92 -3.84 -5.77 -22.63
C PHE A 92 -4.23 -4.80 -23.74
N TYR A 93 -4.57 -3.55 -23.44
CA TYR A 93 -4.87 -2.54 -24.48
C TYR A 93 -3.61 -1.90 -25.10
N ARG A 94 -2.42 -2.43 -24.80
CA ARG A 94 -1.13 -1.95 -25.33
C ARG A 94 -0.42 -3.00 -26.20
N LEU A 95 -1.05 -4.15 -26.44
CA LEU A 95 -0.69 -5.18 -27.42
C LEU A 95 -1.67 -5.10 -28.60
#